data_AF-A0A6A3G939-F1
#
_entry.id   AF-A0A6A3G939-F1
#
_cell.length_a   1.000
_cell.length_b   1.000
_cell.length_c   1.000
_cell.angle_alpha   90.00
_cell.angle_beta   90.00
_cell.angle_gamma   90.00
#
_symmetry.space_group_name_H-M   'P 1'
#
loop_
_entity.id
_entity.type
_entity.pdbx_description
1 polymer ?
#
loop_
_entity_poly.entity_id
_entity_poly.type
_entity_poly.pdbx_seq_one_letter_code
_entity_poly.pdbx_strand_id
1 'polypeptide(L)'
;MKRLGIDVKRAFEQLANTSIELNHDDFPDEPEVGEVVDADIERELDRMCKEVNEVLSDDQYKDFRADVIKLSKEFTRLYRTRIGHDEPALVEPLVVTLKKGEEPVRCKPRRYPPAQLKFLEEHVAQLSKK
;
A
#
# COMPACT_ATOMS: atom_id res chain seq x y z
N MET A 1 31.86 -39.02 27.87
CA MET A 1 31.10 -37.82 28.28
C MET A 1 30.05 -37.50 27.22
N LYS A 2 28.80 -37.93 27.44
CA LYS A 2 27.65 -37.49 26.64
C LYS A 2 27.34 -36.06 27.08
N ARG A 3 27.88 -35.06 26.37
CA ARG A 3 27.56 -33.65 26.60
C ARG A 3 26.22 -33.35 25.93
N LEU A 4 25.38 -32.60 26.64
CA LEU A 4 23.97 -32.35 26.34
C LEU A 4 23.70 -32.10 24.84
N GLY A 5 23.14 -33.10 24.16
CA GLY A 5 21.70 -33.12 23.92
C GLY A 5 21.11 -32.09 22.96
N ILE A 6 21.88 -31.47 22.07
CA ILE A 6 21.31 -30.72 20.94
C ILE A 6 22.01 -31.16 19.66
N ASP A 7 21.30 -31.97 18.87
CA ASP A 7 21.71 -32.31 17.52
C ASP A 7 21.48 -31.08 16.62
N VAL A 8 22.57 -30.36 16.36
CA VAL A 8 22.57 -29.12 15.58
C VAL A 8 22.02 -29.36 14.18
N LYS A 9 22.24 -30.53 13.57
CA LYS A 9 21.71 -30.85 12.24
C LYS A 9 20.20 -31.00 12.28
N ARG A 10 19.68 -31.73 13.28
CA ARG A 10 18.25 -31.87 13.50
C ARG A 10 17.59 -30.52 13.83
N ALA A 11 18.26 -29.64 14.56
CA ALA A 11 17.76 -28.29 14.82
C ALA A 11 17.69 -27.44 13.54
N PHE A 12 18.68 -27.54 12.65
CA PHE A 12 18.64 -26.87 11.33
C PHE A 12 17.57 -27.45 10.40
N GLU A 13 17.39 -28.78 10.39
CA GLU A 13 16.32 -29.43 9.63
C GLU A 13 14.93 -29.03 10.15
N GLN A 14 14.77 -28.94 11.47
CA GLN A 14 13.53 -28.43 12.06
C GLN A 14 13.30 -26.97 11.69
N LEU A 15 14.34 -26.13 11.68
CA LEU A 15 14.22 -24.72 11.28
C LEU A 15 13.92 -24.54 9.78
N ALA A 16 14.47 -25.41 8.93
CA ALA A 16 14.21 -25.41 7.49
C ALA A 16 12.78 -25.88 7.16
N ASN A 17 12.21 -26.75 8.00
CA ASN A 17 10.86 -27.30 7.83
C ASN A 17 9.78 -26.55 8.63
N THR A 18 10.16 -25.67 9.57
CA THR A 18 9.21 -24.69 10.10
C THR A 18 8.98 -23.64 9.03
N SER A 19 7.84 -23.75 8.34
CA SER A 19 7.18 -22.57 7.80
C SER A 19 6.98 -21.64 8.99
N ILE A 20 7.86 -20.66 9.15
CA ILE A 20 7.56 -19.50 9.94
C ILE A 20 6.36 -18.91 9.21
N GLU A 21 5.16 -19.18 9.71
CA GLU A 21 4.02 -18.31 9.47
C GLU A 21 4.52 -16.97 10.00
N LEU A 22 5.10 -16.17 9.10
CA LEU A 22 5.38 -14.77 9.36
C LEU A 22 4.08 -14.27 9.92
N ASN A 23 4.09 -13.85 11.20
CA ASN A 23 2.92 -13.30 11.85
C ASN A 23 2.21 -12.45 10.81
N HIS A 24 0.99 -12.83 10.45
CA HIS A 24 0.14 -11.96 9.68
C HIS A 24 -0.18 -10.85 10.66
N ASP A 25 0.74 -9.91 10.68
CA ASP A 25 0.79 -8.75 11.52
C ASP A 25 -0.59 -8.09 11.29
N ASP A 26 -1.36 -7.77 12.34
CA ASP A 26 -2.75 -7.23 12.26
C ASP A 26 -2.85 -5.87 11.53
N PHE A 27 -1.78 -5.48 10.84
CA PHE A 27 -1.78 -4.38 9.91
C PHE A 27 -2.68 -4.71 8.73
N PRO A 28 -3.45 -3.72 8.25
CA PRO A 28 -4.21 -3.89 7.02
C PRO A 28 -3.26 -4.25 5.88
N ASP A 29 -3.76 -5.05 4.93
CA ASP A 29 -3.05 -5.32 3.69
C ASP A 29 -2.55 -4.02 3.05
N GLU A 30 -1.30 -4.02 2.57
CA GLU A 30 -0.77 -2.86 1.87
C GLU A 30 -1.67 -2.53 0.68
N PRO A 31 -2.01 -1.23 0.49
CA PRO A 31 -2.86 -0.83 -0.62
C PRO A 31 -2.19 -1.18 -1.95
N GLU A 32 -2.95 -1.76 -2.88
CA GLU A 32 -2.44 -2.12 -4.20
C GLU A 32 -1.90 -0.88 -4.93
N VAL A 33 -0.64 -0.97 -5.37
CA VAL A 33 0.00 0.06 -6.21
C VAL A 33 -0.23 -0.28 -7.68
N GLY A 34 -0.72 0.69 -8.46
CA GLY A 34 -0.93 0.49 -9.89
C GLY A 34 -1.78 1.56 -10.54
N GLU A 35 -2.10 1.34 -11.81
CA GLU A 35 -2.97 2.24 -12.56
C GLU A 35 -4.38 2.24 -11.97
N VAL A 36 -4.90 3.45 -11.79
CA VAL A 36 -6.28 3.67 -11.40
C VAL A 36 -7.15 3.42 -12.63
N VAL A 37 -8.10 2.50 -12.50
CA VAL A 37 -9.07 2.18 -13.54
C VAL A 37 -10.41 2.78 -13.14
N ASP A 38 -10.87 3.80 -13.87
CA ASP A 38 -12.10 4.52 -13.54
C ASP A 38 -13.32 3.58 -13.41
N ALA A 39 -13.38 2.54 -14.25
CA ALA A 39 -14.45 1.54 -14.20
C ALA A 39 -14.47 0.74 -12.87
N ASP A 40 -13.30 0.50 -12.25
CA ASP A 40 -13.25 -0.14 -10.94
C ASP A 40 -13.78 0.81 -9.86
N ILE A 41 -13.42 2.09 -9.91
CA ILE A 41 -13.94 3.10 -8.99
C ILE A 41 -15.46 3.21 -9.12
N GLU A 42 -15.98 3.30 -10.34
CA GLU A 42 -17.42 3.37 -10.61
C GLU A 42 -18.16 2.15 -10.04
N ARG A 43 -17.61 0.95 -10.22
CA ARG A 43 -18.18 -0.29 -9.66
C ARG A 43 -18.25 -0.23 -8.13
N GLU A 44 -17.16 0.17 -7.48
CA GLU A 44 -17.10 0.26 -6.02
C GLU A 44 -18.02 1.36 -5.47
N LEU A 45 -18.10 2.51 -6.15
CA LEU A 45 -19.02 3.59 -5.81
C LEU A 45 -20.48 3.16 -5.95
N ASP A 46 -20.83 2.42 -7.00
CA ASP A 46 -22.18 1.88 -7.16
C ASP A 46 -22.51 0.85 -6.08
N ARG A 47 -21.55 0.02 -5.64
CA ARG A 47 -21.74 -0.86 -4.48
C ARG A 47 -22.02 -0.06 -3.22
N MET A 48 -21.18 0.94 -2.91
CA MET A 48 -21.34 1.81 -1.75
C MET A 48 -22.68 2.56 -1.77
N CYS A 49 -23.10 3.07 -2.94
CA CYS A 49 -24.40 3.74 -3.08
C CYS A 49 -25.58 2.78 -2.85
N LYS A 50 -25.48 1.50 -3.23
CA LYS A 50 -26.50 0.48 -2.92
C LYS A 50 -26.59 0.22 -1.42
N GLU A 51 -25.44 0.03 -0.76
CA GLU A 51 -25.40 -0.15 0.70
C GLU A 51 -26.01 1.05 1.44
N VAL A 52 -25.72 2.28 0.99
CA VAL A 52 -26.35 3.50 1.52
C VAL A 52 -27.88 3.47 1.33
N ASN A 53 -28.38 2.96 0.20
CA ASN A 53 -29.83 2.80 -0.01
C ASN A 53 -30.48 1.77 0.92
N GLU A 54 -29.77 0.69 1.24
CA GLU A 54 -30.27 -0.35 2.12
C GLU A 54 -30.27 0.10 3.58
N VAL A 55 -29.16 0.66 4.05
CA VAL A 55 -28.97 1.10 5.44
C VAL A 55 -29.83 2.33 5.76
N LEU A 56 -29.96 3.28 4.83
CA LEU A 56 -30.79 4.48 4.99
C LEU A 56 -32.12 4.34 4.25
N SER A 57 -32.76 3.18 4.36
CA SER A 57 -34.03 2.89 3.68
C SER A 57 -35.23 3.62 4.28
N ASP A 58 -35.14 4.05 5.55
CA ASP A 58 -36.20 4.82 6.20
C ASP A 58 -36.51 6.14 5.48
N ASP A 59 -37.81 6.48 5.42
CA ASP A 59 -38.28 7.66 4.68
C ASP A 59 -37.77 8.98 5.28
N GLN A 60 -37.44 8.99 6.58
CA GLN A 60 -36.83 10.15 7.26
C GLN A 60 -35.47 10.55 6.68
N TYR A 61 -34.75 9.62 6.05
CA TYR A 61 -33.43 9.86 5.45
C TYR A 61 -33.50 10.04 3.93
N LYS A 62 -34.69 10.12 3.33
CA LYS A 62 -34.86 10.15 1.88
C LYS A 62 -34.05 11.26 1.20
N ASP A 63 -34.14 12.48 1.71
CA ASP A 63 -33.45 13.64 1.14
C ASP A 63 -31.94 13.55 1.38
N PHE A 64 -31.54 13.21 2.62
CA PHE A 64 -30.14 13.02 2.98
C PHE A 64 -29.45 11.93 2.15
N ARG A 65 -30.12 10.80 1.94
CA ARG A 65 -29.64 9.69 1.10
C ARG A 65 -29.43 10.14 -0.33
N ALA A 66 -30.38 10.88 -0.90
CA ALA A 66 -30.27 11.40 -2.26
C ALA A 66 -29.05 12.33 -2.39
N ASP A 67 -28.82 13.19 -1.40
CA ASP A 67 -27.67 14.11 -1.37
C ASP A 67 -26.34 13.35 -1.25
N VAL A 68 -26.24 12.34 -0.39
CA VAL A 68 -25.02 11.53 -0.23
C VAL A 68 -24.67 10.79 -1.51
N ILE A 69 -25.65 10.14 -2.15
CA ILE A 69 -25.44 9.42 -3.41
C ILE A 69 -25.01 10.39 -4.51
N LYS A 70 -25.70 11.54 -4.62
CA LYS A 70 -25.35 12.58 -5.59
C LYS A 70 -23.92 13.07 -5.39
N LEU A 71 -23.55 13.40 -4.15
CA LEU A 71 -22.23 13.93 -3.81
C LEU A 71 -21.14 12.89 -4.09
N SER A 72 -21.38 11.63 -3.73
CA SER A 72 -20.42 10.53 -3.96
C SER A 72 -20.10 10.36 -5.45
N LYS A 73 -21.13 10.49 -6.32
CA LYS A 73 -20.98 10.39 -7.79
C LYS A 73 -20.44 11.66 -8.43
N GLU A 74 -20.71 12.84 -7.87
CA GLU A 74 -20.17 14.11 -8.37
C GLU A 74 -18.65 14.19 -8.14
N PHE A 75 -18.17 13.64 -7.03
CA PHE A 75 -16.77 13.69 -6.64
C PHE A 75 -16.03 12.36 -6.84
N THR A 76 -16.38 11.59 -7.88
CA THR A 76 -15.72 10.31 -8.23
C THR A 76 -14.19 10.39 -8.24
N ARG A 77 -13.63 11.50 -8.74
CA ARG A 77 -12.17 11.75 -8.79
C ARG A 77 -11.45 11.75 -7.43
N LEU A 78 -12.18 11.84 -6.32
CA LEU A 78 -11.59 11.82 -4.98
C LEU A 78 -11.30 10.38 -4.52
N TYR A 79 -11.96 9.39 -5.12
CA TYR A 79 -11.84 7.99 -4.75
C TYR A 79 -10.73 7.30 -5.55
N ARG A 80 -10.07 6.34 -4.91
CA ARG A 80 -8.99 5.52 -5.47
C ARG A 80 -9.18 4.09 -5.01
N THR A 81 -9.12 3.15 -5.95
CA THR A 81 -9.05 1.71 -5.66
C THR A 81 -7.60 1.22 -5.53
N ARG A 82 -6.66 1.96 -6.13
CA ARG A 82 -5.21 1.71 -6.10
C ARG A 82 -4.46 3.00 -5.88
N ILE A 83 -3.28 2.91 -5.28
CA ILE A 83 -2.35 4.04 -5.22
C ILE A 83 -1.64 4.12 -6.57
N GLY A 84 -1.93 5.19 -7.31
CA GLY A 84 -1.38 5.44 -8.64
C GLY A 84 -0.58 6.74 -8.73
N HIS A 85 -0.15 7.06 -9.94
CA HIS A 85 0.52 8.31 -10.26
C HIS A 85 -0.51 9.44 -10.38
N ASP A 86 -0.84 10.06 -9.26
CA ASP A 86 -1.62 11.30 -9.28
C ASP A 86 -0.74 12.47 -9.71
N GLU A 87 -1.36 13.44 -10.39
CA GLU A 87 -0.73 14.73 -10.63
C GLU A 87 -0.33 15.38 -9.28
N PRO A 88 0.84 16.03 -9.22
CA PRO A 88 1.26 16.72 -8.02
C PRO A 88 0.23 17.79 -7.64
N ALA A 89 0.08 18.01 -6.33
CA ALA A 89 -0.73 19.11 -5.84
C ALA A 89 -0.25 20.45 -6.45
N LEU A 90 -1.20 21.36 -6.70
CA LEU A 90 -0.93 22.70 -7.22
C LEU A 90 -0.32 23.61 -6.14
N VAL A 91 0.85 23.25 -5.67
CA VAL A 91 1.62 23.95 -4.65
C VAL A 91 3.04 24.19 -5.16
N GLU A 92 3.72 25.19 -4.60
CA GLU A 92 5.12 25.42 -4.94
C GLU A 92 5.97 24.18 -4.59
N PRO A 93 6.87 23.73 -5.48
CA PRO A 93 7.73 22.61 -5.21
C PRO A 93 8.59 22.83 -3.96
N LEU A 94 8.81 21.77 -3.18
CA LEU A 94 9.69 21.82 -2.03
C LEU A 94 11.12 22.14 -2.46
N VAL A 95 11.67 23.24 -1.95
CA VAL A 95 13.07 23.63 -2.13
C VAL A 95 13.89 23.24 -0.91
N VAL A 96 14.79 22.27 -1.07
CA VAL A 96 15.73 21.87 -0.02
C VAL A 96 16.98 22.74 -0.09
N THR A 97 17.23 23.53 0.96
CA THR A 97 18.42 24.38 1.06
C THR A 97 19.48 23.71 1.93
N LEU A 98 20.68 23.51 1.38
CA LEU A 98 21.82 22.99 2.14
C LEU A 98 22.39 24.08 3.05
N LYS A 99 22.90 23.67 4.22
CA LYS A 99 23.64 24.58 5.09
C LYS A 99 24.90 25.09 4.36
N LYS A 100 25.28 26.34 4.64
CA LYS A 100 26.46 26.96 4.03
C LYS A 100 27.72 26.14 4.37
N GLY A 101 28.50 25.84 3.33
CA GLY A 101 29.78 25.12 3.45
C GLY A 101 29.66 23.59 3.45
N GLU A 102 28.47 23.05 3.22
CA GLU A 102 28.29 21.60 3.05
C GLU A 102 28.69 21.15 1.64
N GLU A 103 29.33 19.99 1.55
CA GLU A 103 29.74 19.37 0.29
C GLU A 103 28.96 18.05 0.06
N PRO A 104 28.57 17.73 -1.19
CA PRO A 104 27.91 16.46 -1.50
C PRO A 104 28.81 15.26 -1.18
N VAL A 105 28.28 14.28 -0.46
CA VAL A 105 28.99 13.04 -0.13
C VAL A 105 28.39 11.87 -0.90
N ARG A 106 29.24 11.12 -1.62
CA ARG A 106 28.84 9.89 -2.29
C ARG A 106 29.07 8.67 -1.39
N CYS A 107 27.98 8.08 -0.93
CA CYS A 107 28.02 6.84 -0.16
C CYS A 107 28.27 5.61 -1.07
N LYS A 108 28.92 4.58 -0.53
CA LYS A 108 29.04 3.27 -1.21
C LYS A 108 27.68 2.57 -1.23
N PRO A 109 27.32 1.87 -2.32
CA PRO A 109 26.06 1.14 -2.39
C PRO A 109 26.04 -0.01 -1.37
N ARG A 110 24.89 -0.22 -0.73
CA ARG A 110 24.66 -1.35 0.16
C ARG A 110 24.52 -2.64 -0.66
N ARG A 111 25.12 -3.73 -0.18
CA ARG A 111 24.94 -5.07 -0.78
C ARG A 111 23.73 -5.73 -0.14
N TYR A 112 22.78 -6.16 -0.95
CA TYR A 112 21.58 -6.86 -0.52
C TYR A 112 21.65 -8.34 -0.91
N PRO A 113 21.10 -9.26 -0.09
CA PRO A 113 20.84 -10.64 -0.49
C PRO A 113 19.93 -10.72 -1.73
N PRO A 114 19.99 -11.80 -2.53
CA PRO A 114 19.25 -11.90 -3.80
C PRO A 114 17.74 -11.67 -3.68
N ALA A 115 17.09 -12.19 -2.62
CA ALA A 115 15.65 -12.00 -2.42
C ALA A 115 15.27 -10.52 -2.18
N GLN A 116 16.07 -9.80 -1.39
CA GLN A 116 15.85 -8.38 -1.12
C GLN A 116 16.17 -7.53 -2.36
N LEU A 117 17.19 -7.91 -3.12
CA LEU A 117 17.52 -7.23 -4.38
C LEU A 117 16.36 -7.33 -5.37
N LYS A 118 15.79 -8.53 -5.54
CA LYS A 118 14.63 -8.75 -6.41
C LYS A 118 13.44 -7.87 -6.01
N PHE A 119 13.11 -7.83 -4.70
CA PHE A 119 12.07 -6.94 -4.19
C PHE A 119 12.35 -5.47 -4.53
N LEU A 120 13.57 -4.99 -4.28
CA LEU A 120 13.94 -3.60 -4.57
C LEU A 120 13.84 -3.29 -6.07
N GLU A 121 14.24 -4.21 -6.93
CA GLU A 121 14.13 -4.07 -8.39
C GLU A 121 12.66 -3.98 -8.84
N GLU A 122 11.81 -4.87 -8.34
CA GLU A 122 10.36 -4.87 -8.63
C GLU A 122 9.70 -3.58 -8.12
N HIS A 123 10.01 -3.16 -6.91
CA HIS A 123 9.45 -1.97 -6.30
C HIS A 123 9.92 -0.68 -7.00
N VAL A 124 11.21 -0.56 -7.33
CA VAL A 124 11.73 0.58 -8.11
C VAL A 124 11.11 0.61 -9.50
N ALA A 125 10.89 -0.55 -10.13
CA ALA A 125 10.21 -0.63 -11.42
C ALA A 125 8.75 -0.15 -11.32
N GLN A 126 8.05 -0.41 -10.21
CA GLN A 126 6.71 0.16 -9.97
C GLN A 126 6.76 1.68 -9.83
N LEU A 127 7.70 2.22 -9.03
CA LEU A 127 7.84 3.67 -8.81
C LEU A 127 8.28 4.45 -10.06
N SER A 128 8.94 3.79 -11.00
CA SER A 128 9.47 4.41 -12.22
C SER A 128 8.48 4.41 -13.38
N LYS A 129 7.35 3.71 -13.25
CA LYS A 129 6.25 3.85 -14.20
C LYS A 129 5.73 5.29 -14.14
N LYS A 130 5.32 5.83 -15.28
CA LYS A 130 4.74 7.17 -15.41
C LYS A 130 3.38 7.02 -16.05
#